data_AF-A0A2K2VK03-F1
#
_entry.id   AF-A0A2K2VK03-F1
#
_cell.length_a   1.000
_cell.length_b   1.000
_cell.length_c   1.000
_cell.angle_alpha   90.00
_cell.angle_beta   90.00
_cell.angle_gamma   90.00
#
_symmetry.space_group_name_H-M   'P 1'
#
loop_
_entity.id
_entity.type
_entity.pdbx_description
1 polymer ?
#
loop_
_entity_poly.entity_id
_entity_poly.type
_entity_poly.pdbx_seq_one_letter_code
_entity_poly.pdbx_strand_id
1 'polypeptide(L)'
;MSLITILIAAILVSVAFHFVGVYTGAKKTVWLMLAIMWAASIGMAMSEIKPKGYEEVEKMQGKFADTDELIEAAKPEISIY
;
A
#
# COMPACT_ATOMS: atom_id res chain seq x y z
N MET A 1 -6.09 -1.37 -15.91
CA MET A 1 -5.08 -0.42 -15.40
C MET A 1 -4.00 -1.20 -14.68
N SER A 2 -2.73 -1.04 -15.04
CA SER A 2 -1.64 -1.66 -14.29
C SER A 2 -1.25 -0.79 -13.09
N LEU A 3 -0.76 -1.40 -12.01
CA LEU A 3 -0.21 -0.69 -10.85
C LEU A 3 0.83 0.35 -11.28
N ILE A 4 1.68 -0.02 -12.24
CA ILE A 4 2.72 0.87 -12.80
C ILE A 4 2.07 2.11 -13.44
N THR A 5 0.99 1.93 -14.18
CA THR A 5 0.25 3.04 -14.80
C THR A 5 -0.32 3.98 -13.75
N ILE A 6 -0.86 3.44 -12.65
CA ILE A 6 -1.41 4.22 -11.53
C ILE A 6 -0.31 5.02 -10.83
N LEU A 7 0.83 4.38 -10.53
CA LEU A 7 1.96 5.03 -9.87
C LEU A 7 2.55 6.16 -10.72
N ILE A 8 2.71 5.94 -12.03
CA ILE A 8 3.17 6.98 -12.95
C ILE A 8 2.19 8.17 -12.94
N ALA A 9 0.88 7.92 -13.05
CA ALA A 9 -0.13 8.98 -13.01
C ALA A 9 -0.10 9.74 -11.67
N ALA A 10 0.00 9.03 -10.54
CA ALA A 10 0.05 9.64 -9.21
C ALA A 10 1.28 10.53 -9.01
N ILE A 11 2.45 10.12 -9.54
CA ILE A 11 3.67 10.93 -9.52
C ILE A 11 3.48 12.19 -10.39
N LEU A 12 2.96 12.06 -11.60
CA LEU A 12 2.72 13.19 -12.50
C LEU A 12 1.76 14.22 -11.87
N VAL A 13 0.68 13.74 -11.24
CA VAL A 13 -0.27 14.60 -10.53
C VAL A 13 0.39 15.29 -9.33
N SER A 14 1.19 14.57 -8.55
CA SER A 14 1.94 15.14 -7.42
C SER A 14 2.90 16.25 -7.87
N VAL A 15 3.59 16.06 -9.00
CA VAL A 15 4.46 17.07 -9.61
C VAL A 15 3.66 18.28 -10.10
N ALA A 16 2.50 18.08 -10.73
CA ALA A 16 1.64 19.19 -11.14
C ALA A 16 1.18 20.03 -9.94
N PHE A 17 0.71 19.37 -8.87
CA PHE A 17 0.31 20.05 -7.63
C PHE A 17 1.46 20.78 -6.95
N HIS A 18 2.70 20.27 -7.04
CA HIS A 18 3.88 21.00 -6.56
C HIS A 18 3.97 22.39 -7.19
N PHE A 19 3.87 22.49 -8.52
CA PHE A 19 3.96 23.77 -9.22
C PHE A 19 2.77 24.69 -8.91
N VAL A 20 1.55 24.14 -8.79
CA VAL A 20 0.38 24.90 -8.34
C VAL A 20 0.60 25.48 -6.95
N GLY A 21 1.12 24.69 -6.02
CA GLY A 21 1.45 25.14 -4.67
C GLY A 21 2.53 26.22 -4.63
N VAL A 22 3.52 26.15 -5.51
CA VAL A 22 4.55 27.20 -5.66
C VAL A 22 3.92 28.48 -6.22
N TYR A 23 3.13 28.38 -7.30
CA TYR A 23 2.50 29.51 -7.97
C TYR A 23 1.53 30.28 -7.05
N THR A 24 0.76 29.55 -6.25
CA THR A 24 -0.23 30.12 -5.31
C THR A 24 0.37 30.54 -3.96
N GLY A 25 1.67 30.33 -3.74
CA GLY A 25 2.32 30.58 -2.44
C GLY A 25 1.92 29.58 -1.34
N ALA A 26 1.12 28.55 -1.65
CA ALA A 26 0.59 27.58 -0.69
C ALA A 26 1.42 26.27 -0.61
N LYS A 27 2.71 26.30 -0.99
CA LYS A 27 3.59 25.12 -1.11
C LYS A 27 3.49 24.16 0.09
N LYS A 28 3.58 24.68 1.32
CA LYS A 28 3.55 23.86 2.54
C LYS A 28 2.22 23.12 2.71
N THR A 29 1.10 23.81 2.47
CA THR A 29 -0.25 23.26 2.57
C THR A 29 -0.48 22.15 1.53
N VAL A 30 -0.03 22.38 0.28
CA VAL A 30 -0.16 21.37 -0.78
C VAL A 30 0.66 20.12 -0.46
N TRP A 31 1.89 20.27 0.03
CA TRP A 31 2.71 19.12 0.42
C TRP A 31 2.12 18.34 1.60
N LEU A 32 1.56 19.04 2.60
CA LEU A 32 0.87 18.39 3.71
C LEU A 32 -0.32 17.57 3.21
N MET A 33 -1.12 18.13 2.31
CA MET A 33 -2.26 17.45 1.71
C MET A 33 -1.83 16.23 0.89
N LEU A 34 -0.78 16.35 0.07
CA LEU A 34 -0.22 15.23 -0.69
C LEU A 34 0.26 14.10 0.24
N ALA A 35 0.96 14.43 1.33
CA ALA A 35 1.44 13.45 2.29
C ALA A 35 0.28 12.67 2.94
N ILE A 36 -0.78 13.37 3.37
CA ILE A 36 -1.98 12.74 3.94
C ILE A 36 -2.67 11.84 2.91
N MET A 37 -2.80 12.31 1.67
CA MET A 37 -3.40 11.55 0.59
C MET A 37 -2.63 10.25 0.32
N TRP A 38 -1.30 10.33 0.23
CA TRP A 38 -0.45 9.15 0.07
C TRP A 38 -0.56 8.17 1.24
N ALA A 39 -0.55 8.66 2.48
CA ALA A 39 -0.72 7.82 3.66
C ALA A 39 -2.08 7.11 3.68
N ALA A 40 -3.16 7.82 3.35
CA ALA A 40 -4.50 7.25 3.26
C ALA A 40 -4.60 6.21 2.15
N SER A 41 -4.07 6.51 0.96
CA SER A 41 -4.09 5.59 -0.18
C SER A 41 -3.30 4.30 0.09
N ILE A 42 -2.10 4.41 0.67
CA ILE A 42 -1.31 3.23 1.06
C ILE A 42 -2.03 2.44 2.16
N GLY A 43 -2.59 3.11 3.16
CA GLY A 43 -3.35 2.46 4.23
C GLY A 43 -4.53 1.67 3.69
N MET A 44 -5.33 2.24 2.78
CA MET A 44 -6.44 1.53 2.14
C MET A 44 -5.97 0.34 1.30
N ALA A 45 -4.92 0.51 0.50
CA ALA A 45 -4.38 -0.59 -0.31
C ALA A 45 -3.90 -1.76 0.58
N MET A 46 -3.21 -1.47 1.68
CA MET A 46 -2.74 -2.49 2.62
C MET A 46 -3.91 -3.19 3.35
N SER A 47 -4.96 -2.45 3.69
CA SER A 47 -6.16 -3.02 4.32
C SER A 47 -6.93 -3.98 3.41
N GLU A 48 -6.86 -3.82 2.09
CA GLU A 48 -7.45 -4.77 1.14
C GLU A 48 -6.56 -6.00 0.88
N ILE A 49 -5.23 -5.81 0.89
CA ILE A 49 -4.27 -6.88 0.60
C ILE A 49 -4.16 -7.87 1.76
N LYS A 50 -4.14 -7.39 3.01
CA LYS A 50 -3.99 -8.25 4.19
C LYS A 50 -5.02 -9.39 4.28
N PRO A 51 -6.34 -9.14 4.18
CA PRO A 51 -7.35 -10.20 4.30
C PRO A 51 -7.24 -11.25 3.19
N LYS A 52 -7.03 -10.81 1.94
CA LYS A 52 -6.89 -11.71 0.78
C LYS A 52 -5.62 -12.55 0.87
N GLY A 53 -4.52 -11.97 1.35
CA GLY A 53 -3.28 -12.70 1.58
C GLY A 53 -3.48 -13.86 2.56
N TYR A 54 -4.25 -13.64 3.64
CA TYR A 54 -4.56 -14.69 4.60
C TYR A 54 -5.46 -15.80 4.03
N GLU A 55 -6.49 -15.44 3.26
CA GLU A 55 -7.34 -16.44 2.58
C GLU A 55 -6.54 -17.33 1.62
N GLU A 56 -5.56 -16.76 0.90
CA GLU A 56 -4.70 -17.54 0.01
C GLU A 56 -3.72 -18.43 0.80
N VAL A 57 -3.19 -17.95 1.94
CA VAL A 57 -2.36 -18.76 2.84
C VAL A 57 -3.15 -19.96 3.38
N GLU A 58 -4.39 -19.76 3.80
CA GLU A 58 -5.27 -20.84 4.27
C GLU A 58 -5.53 -21.89 3.18
N LYS A 59 -5.67 -21.49 1.91
CA LYS A 59 -5.81 -22.42 0.77
C LYS A 59 -4.54 -23.23 0.49
N MET A 60 -3.37 -22.75 0.92
CA MET A 60 -2.08 -23.42 0.74
C MET A 60 -1.71 -24.33 1.92
N GLN A 61 -2.26 -24.07 3.10
CA GLN A 61 -2.01 -24.86 4.30
C GLN A 61 -2.36 -26.35 4.09
N GLY A 62 -1.45 -27.23 4.51
CA GLY A 62 -1.61 -28.69 4.43
C GLY A 62 -1.37 -29.28 3.04
N LYS A 63 -1.03 -28.45 2.03
CA LYS A 63 -0.71 -28.92 0.67
C LYS A 63 0.79 -29.07 0.42
N PHE A 64 1.62 -28.35 1.16
CA PHE A 64 3.07 -28.33 0.98
C PHE A 64 3.76 -28.26 2.35
N ALA A 65 4.37 -29.37 2.79
CA ALA A 65 4.97 -29.49 4.12
C ALA A 65 6.03 -28.41 4.41
N ASP A 66 6.90 -28.11 3.44
CA ASP A 66 7.94 -27.09 3.58
C ASP A 66 7.35 -25.68 3.74
N THR A 67 6.24 -25.41 3.04
CA THR A 67 5.52 -24.14 3.14
C THR A 67 4.80 -24.02 4.48
N ASP A 68 4.25 -25.12 4.99
CA ASP A 68 3.57 -25.16 6.29
C ASP A 68 4.53 -24.87 7.45
N GLU A 69 5.76 -25.40 7.38
CA GLU A 69 6.80 -25.13 8.37
C GLU A 69 7.18 -23.64 8.40
N LEU A 70 7.30 -23.01 7.22
CA LEU A 70 7.55 -21.57 7.11
C LEU A 70 6.38 -20.73 7.64
N ILE A 71 5.13 -21.15 7.42
CA ILE A 71 3.94 -20.46 7.93
C ILE A 71 3.88 -20.55 9.46
N GLU A 72 4.13 -21.72 10.06
CA GLU A 72 4.17 -21.89 11.52
C GLU A 72 5.28 -21.06 12.16
N ALA A 73 6.47 -21.01 11.55
CA ALA A 73 7.58 -20.18 12.03
C ALA A 73 7.25 -18.69 11.97
N ALA A 74 6.48 -18.25 10.98
CA ALA A 74 6.11 -16.85 10.79
C ALA A 74 4.88 -16.41 11.63
N LYS A 75 4.04 -17.35 12.10
CA LYS A 75 2.84 -17.04 12.92
C LYS A 75 3.06 -16.02 14.05
N PRO A 76 4.17 -16.03 14.82
CA PRO A 76 4.39 -15.05 15.90
C PRO A 76 4.56 -13.61 15.40
N GLU A 77 5.00 -13.44 14.16
CA GLU A 77 5.25 -12.13 13.53
C GLU A 77 4.05 -11.66 12.69
N ILE A 78 3.18 -12.58 12.30
CA ILE A 78 1.96 -12.27 11.57
C ILE A 78 0.95 -11.71 12.59
N SER A 79 0.74 -10.40 12.56
CA SER A 79 -0.42 -9.75 13.20
C SER A 79 -1.69 -10.18 12.43
N ILE A 80 -2.27 -11.29 12.89
CA ILE A 80 -3.59 -11.77 12.45
C ILE A 80 -4.71 -10.92 13.10
N TYR A 81 -4.36 -10.02 14.03
CA TYR A 81 -5.25 -9.04 14.65
C TYR A 81 -4.59 -7.68 14.75
#